data_AF-A0A849RYM4-F1
#
_entry.id   AF-A0A849RYM4-F1
#
_cell.length_a   1.000
_cell.length_b   1.000
_cell.length_c   1.000
_cell.angle_alpha   90.00
_cell.angle_beta   90.00
_cell.angle_gamma   90.00
#
_symmetry.space_group_name_H-M   'P 1'
#
loop_
_entity.id
_entity.type
_entity.pdbx_description
1 polymer ?
#
loop_
_entity_poly.entity_id
_entity_poly.type
_entity_poly.pdbx_seq_one_letter_code
_entity_poly.pdbx_strand_id
1 'polypeptide(L)'
;MCCWILAIGIPLSAQAQHFHELDKNFCILKFGPYGMHLTEYQPDISDRQELCGDIPSIGRTVVVLDFIEGDLRSLPVEVRVIKDTGSEQDLQAITIIHIPAKVYPGGFINFEHNFEQPGKFIGVVTVNGKEIHVARFPISVEEGGVVSHLMHYMMVIVPLAVIGGGAAIFFLLRGRRKPSASAVS
;
A
#
# COMPACT_ATOMS: atom_id res chain seq x y z
N MET A 1 -34.61 20.54 50.98
CA MET A 1 -33.90 19.23 51.09
C MET A 1 -34.48 18.25 50.08
N CYS A 2 -33.63 17.38 49.54
CA CYS A 2 -33.79 16.41 48.42
C CYS A 2 -33.56 16.98 47.01
N CYS A 3 -32.34 16.86 46.44
CA CYS A 3 -31.67 15.69 45.82
C CYS A 3 -32.12 15.42 44.39
N TRP A 4 -31.34 15.88 43.41
CA TRP A 4 -31.20 15.21 42.10
C TRP A 4 -29.71 15.15 41.76
N ILE A 5 -29.14 13.96 41.98
CA ILE A 5 -27.85 13.48 41.49
C ILE A 5 -28.13 12.88 40.11
N LEU A 6 -27.29 13.14 39.11
CA LEU A 6 -26.98 12.29 37.94
C LEU A 6 -26.22 13.15 36.92
N ALA A 7 -25.11 12.78 36.29
CA ALA A 7 -24.14 11.72 36.46
C ALA A 7 -22.92 12.18 35.65
N ILE A 8 -21.76 11.84 36.16
CA ILE A 8 -20.44 12.13 35.61
C ILE A 8 -20.28 11.47 34.23
N GLY A 9 -20.15 12.28 33.18
CA GLY A 9 -19.62 11.83 31.89
C GLY A 9 -18.12 12.07 31.87
N ILE A 10 -17.33 11.13 32.40
CA ILE A 10 -15.88 11.10 32.14
C ILE A 10 -15.74 10.87 30.63
N PRO A 11 -15.06 11.75 29.88
CA PRO A 11 -14.68 11.40 28.52
C PRO A 11 -13.77 10.17 28.62
N LEU A 12 -14.23 9.07 28.03
CA LEU A 12 -13.46 7.86 27.85
C LEU A 12 -12.15 8.26 27.18
N SER A 13 -11.05 8.22 27.93
CA SER A 13 -9.71 8.34 27.39
C SER A 13 -9.53 7.17 26.43
N ALA A 14 -9.84 7.39 25.15
CA ALA A 14 -9.41 6.51 24.09
C ALA A 14 -7.89 6.57 24.11
N GLN A 15 -7.28 5.63 24.83
CA GLN A 15 -5.85 5.37 24.75
C GLN A 15 -5.62 4.74 23.39
N ALA A 16 -5.62 5.59 22.35
CA ALA A 16 -5.08 5.24 21.05
C ALA A 16 -3.62 4.86 21.33
N GLN A 17 -3.34 3.56 21.31
CA GLN A 17 -1.97 3.10 21.42
C GLN A 17 -1.22 3.73 20.26
N HIS A 18 -0.18 4.48 20.61
CA HIS A 18 0.67 5.24 19.74
C HIS A 18 1.30 4.29 18.72
N PHE A 19 0.62 4.07 17.58
CA PHE A 19 1.27 3.54 16.40
C PHE A 19 2.24 4.64 16.00
N HIS A 20 3.52 4.47 16.34
CA HIS A 20 4.57 5.30 15.77
C HIS A 20 4.34 5.27 14.26
N GLU A 21 3.95 6.42 13.72
CA GLU A 21 3.80 6.66 12.29
C GLU A 21 5.18 6.40 11.69
N LEU A 22 5.40 5.16 11.28
CA LEU A 22 6.64 4.76 10.63
C LEU A 22 6.64 5.49 9.30
N ASP A 23 7.56 6.44 9.18
CA ASP A 23 7.72 7.29 8.01
C ASP A 23 7.71 6.44 6.74
N LYS A 24 6.93 6.78 5.71
CA LYS A 24 6.71 5.94 4.51
C LYS A 24 7.99 5.56 3.75
N ASN A 25 9.15 6.09 4.14
CA ASN A 25 10.47 5.78 3.59
C ASN A 25 11.37 5.03 4.60
N PHE A 26 10.83 4.09 5.36
CA PHE A 26 11.62 3.26 6.26
C PHE A 26 12.18 2.05 5.47
N CYS A 27 13.40 2.14 4.94
CA CYS A 27 14.10 0.93 4.45
C CYS A 27 14.88 0.23 5.57
N ILE A 28 14.90 0.83 6.77
CA ILE A 28 15.56 0.27 7.95
C ILE A 28 14.54 0.13 9.08
N LEU A 29 14.23 -1.12 9.42
CA LEU A 29 13.47 -1.49 10.61
C LEU A 29 14.35 -1.29 11.83
N LYS A 30 13.84 -0.63 12.88
CA LYS A 30 14.53 -0.49 14.17
C LYS A 30 13.66 -1.05 15.28
N PHE A 31 14.24 -1.89 16.14
CA PHE A 31 13.53 -2.53 17.24
C PHE A 31 14.49 -2.84 18.40
N GLY A 32 14.30 -2.15 19.52
CA GLY A 32 15.22 -2.23 20.66
C GLY A 32 16.64 -1.81 20.23
N PRO A 33 17.68 -2.62 20.49
CA PRO A 33 19.06 -2.35 20.08
C PRO A 33 19.40 -2.82 18.66
N TYR A 34 18.42 -3.36 17.92
CA TYR A 34 18.65 -4.02 16.63
C TYR A 34 18.01 -3.26 15.46
N GLY A 35 18.49 -3.56 14.26
CA GLY A 35 17.95 -3.09 13.00
C GLY A 35 18.08 -4.10 11.86
N MET A 36 17.18 -3.97 10.89
CA MET A 36 17.19 -4.77 9.66
C MET A 36 16.94 -3.87 8.45
N HIS A 37 17.63 -4.13 7.35
CA HIS A 37 17.30 -3.53 6.05
C HIS A 37 16.14 -4.30 5.42
N LEU A 38 15.08 -3.59 5.04
CA LEU A 38 13.94 -4.13 4.30
C LEU A 38 14.13 -3.79 2.82
N THR A 39 14.15 -4.82 1.99
CA THR A 39 14.15 -4.70 0.54
C THR A 39 13.02 -5.53 -0.04
N GLU A 40 12.12 -4.89 -0.79
CA GLU A 40 11.03 -5.53 -1.49
C GLU A 40 11.17 -5.29 -2.99
N TYR A 41 10.87 -6.27 -3.83
CA TYR A 41 10.87 -6.08 -5.29
C TYR A 41 9.93 -7.06 -6.00
N GLN A 42 9.48 -6.69 -7.20
CA GLN A 42 8.58 -7.49 -8.02
C GLN A 42 9.33 -8.00 -9.26
N PRO A 43 9.87 -9.24 -9.25
CA PRO A 43 10.75 -9.73 -10.31
C PRO A 43 10.07 -9.80 -11.70
N ASP A 44 8.74 -9.90 -11.73
CA ASP A 44 7.95 -9.92 -12.97
C ASP A 44 7.80 -8.51 -13.60
N ILE A 45 8.17 -7.44 -12.88
CA ILE A 45 8.05 -6.03 -13.31
C ILE A 45 9.42 -5.35 -13.39
N SER A 46 10.20 -5.47 -12.32
CA SER A 46 11.55 -4.89 -12.19
C SER A 46 12.34 -5.64 -11.14
N ASP A 47 13.53 -6.12 -11.52
CA ASP A 47 14.51 -6.77 -10.65
C ASP A 47 15.50 -5.79 -10.01
N ARG A 48 15.47 -4.51 -10.42
CA ARG A 48 16.42 -3.47 -9.96
C ARG A 48 15.83 -2.44 -9.03
N GLN A 49 14.50 -2.37 -8.94
CA GLN A 49 13.84 -1.38 -8.11
C GLN A 49 13.57 -1.97 -6.73
N GLU A 50 14.38 -1.54 -5.76
CA GLU A 50 14.11 -1.80 -4.35
C GLU A 50 12.99 -0.89 -3.87
N LEU A 51 12.01 -1.50 -3.22
CA LEU A 51 10.82 -0.89 -2.65
C LEU A 51 10.87 -1.09 -1.13
N CYS A 52 10.28 -0.15 -0.40
CA CYS A 52 10.25 -0.16 1.07
C CYS A 52 8.84 0.13 1.55
N GLY A 53 7.97 -0.88 1.51
CA GLY A 53 6.60 -0.78 1.98
C GLY A 53 5.60 -0.25 0.94
N ASP A 54 6.02 0.32 -0.18
CA ASP A 54 5.11 0.77 -1.26
C ASP A 54 5.30 -0.06 -2.53
N ILE A 55 4.41 -1.04 -2.73
CA ILE A 55 4.40 -1.97 -3.86
C ILE A 55 3.45 -1.42 -4.95
N PRO A 56 3.95 -1.16 -6.18
CA PRO A 56 3.20 -0.40 -7.19
C PRO A 56 2.06 -1.19 -7.84
N SER A 57 2.03 -2.51 -7.69
CA SER A 57 0.99 -3.34 -8.30
C SER A 57 0.84 -4.70 -7.61
N ILE A 58 -0.30 -5.34 -7.82
CA ILE A 58 -0.51 -6.74 -7.46
C ILE A 58 0.45 -7.67 -8.23
N GLY A 59 0.77 -8.81 -7.64
CA GLY A 59 1.64 -9.82 -8.23
C GLY A 59 2.67 -10.38 -7.25
N ARG A 60 3.64 -11.09 -7.82
CA ARG A 60 4.73 -11.72 -7.08
C ARG A 60 5.67 -10.66 -6.52
N THR A 61 5.83 -10.65 -5.20
CA THR A 61 6.75 -9.79 -4.49
C THR A 61 7.70 -10.65 -3.67
N VAL A 62 9.00 -10.38 -3.81
CA VAL A 62 10.05 -10.94 -2.97
C VAL A 62 10.41 -9.92 -1.90
N VAL A 63 10.47 -10.37 -0.66
CA VAL A 63 10.86 -9.58 0.50
C VAL A 63 12.14 -10.15 1.09
N VAL A 64 13.10 -9.27 1.33
CA VAL A 64 14.40 -9.56 1.94
C VAL A 64 14.56 -8.68 3.18
N LEU A 65 14.90 -9.32 4.29
CA LEU A 65 15.22 -8.68 5.56
C LEU A 65 16.68 -8.97 5.88
N ASP A 66 17.58 -8.00 5.71
CA ASP A 66 19.01 -8.15 6.01
C ASP A 66 19.31 -7.63 7.41
N PHE A 67 20.10 -8.38 8.19
CA PHE A 67 20.43 -8.01 9.56
C PHE A 67 21.56 -6.99 9.56
N ILE A 68 21.36 -5.85 10.24
CA ILE A 68 22.38 -4.83 10.40
C ILE A 68 23.40 -5.27 11.45
N GLU A 69 22.92 -5.72 12.62
CA GLU A 69 23.77 -6.22 13.69
C GLU A 69 24.00 -7.72 13.58
N GLY A 70 25.26 -8.14 13.79
CA GLY A 70 25.65 -9.56 13.74
C GLY A 70 24.99 -10.43 14.81
N ASP A 71 24.61 -9.86 15.95
CA ASP A 71 24.01 -10.58 17.08
C ASP A 71 22.70 -11.28 16.69
N LEU A 72 21.92 -10.69 15.78
CA LEU A 72 20.68 -11.24 15.25
C LEU A 72 20.86 -12.61 14.58
N ARG A 73 22.07 -12.92 14.08
CA ARG A 73 22.40 -14.20 13.43
C ARG A 73 22.34 -15.40 14.37
N SER A 74 22.33 -15.15 15.68
CA SER A 74 22.27 -16.16 16.73
C SER A 74 20.90 -16.24 17.42
N LEU A 75 19.99 -15.32 17.11
CA LEU A 75 18.69 -15.22 17.76
C LEU A 75 17.58 -15.80 16.86
N PRO A 76 16.56 -16.48 17.42
CA PRO A 76 15.37 -16.86 16.68
C PRO A 76 14.58 -15.62 16.25
N VAL A 77 14.27 -15.55 14.95
CA VAL A 77 13.44 -14.50 14.35
C VAL A 77 12.19 -15.14 13.75
N GLU A 78 11.02 -14.64 14.12
CA GLU A 78 9.72 -14.95 13.53
C GLU A 78 9.30 -13.79 12.64
N VAL A 79 8.74 -14.10 11.47
CA VAL A 79 8.19 -13.12 10.54
C VAL A 79 6.74 -13.47 10.25
N ARG A 80 5.87 -12.47 10.31
CA ARG A 80 4.46 -12.63 9.99
C ARG A 80 3.99 -11.45 9.18
N VAL A 81 3.19 -11.67 8.15
CA VAL A 81 2.53 -10.59 7.41
C VAL A 81 1.03 -10.72 7.61
N ILE A 82 0.41 -9.64 8.05
CA ILE A 82 -1.02 -9.57 8.36
C ILE A 82 -1.71 -8.53 7.47
N LYS A 83 -2.99 -8.73 7.17
CA LYS A 83 -3.84 -7.70 6.58
C LYS A 83 -4.10 -6.60 7.60
N ASP A 84 -3.98 -5.34 7.18
CA ASP A 84 -4.35 -4.19 8.00
C ASP A 84 -5.88 -4.04 7.99
N THR A 85 -6.53 -4.59 9.01
CA THR A 85 -7.98 -4.49 9.21
C THR A 85 -8.36 -3.47 10.30
N GLY A 86 -7.37 -2.77 10.87
CA GLY A 86 -7.54 -1.95 12.08
C GLY A 86 -7.75 -2.75 13.38
N SER A 87 -7.67 -4.08 13.33
CA SER A 87 -7.83 -4.99 14.48
C SER A 87 -6.87 -6.16 14.40
N GLU A 88 -6.10 -6.42 15.47
CA GLU A 88 -5.17 -7.55 15.59
C GLU A 88 -5.68 -8.65 16.55
N GLN A 89 -6.98 -8.66 16.89
CA GLN A 89 -7.57 -9.57 17.90
C GLN A 89 -7.53 -11.03 17.44
N ASP A 90 -7.73 -11.27 16.14
CA ASP A 90 -7.60 -12.59 15.53
C ASP A 90 -6.48 -12.57 14.49
N LEU A 91 -5.25 -12.70 14.99
CA LEU A 91 -4.05 -12.75 14.15
C LEU A 91 -4.10 -13.89 13.13
N GLN A 92 -4.71 -15.04 13.45
CA GLN A 92 -4.74 -16.18 12.54
C GLN A 92 -5.60 -15.90 11.32
N ALA A 93 -6.76 -15.28 11.50
CA ALA A 93 -7.67 -14.94 10.41
C ALA A 93 -7.09 -13.89 9.44
N ILE A 94 -6.24 -12.98 9.94
CA ILE A 94 -5.67 -11.89 9.14
C ILE A 94 -4.25 -12.17 8.64
N THR A 95 -3.62 -13.25 9.08
CA THR A 95 -2.26 -13.64 8.65
C THR A 95 -2.29 -14.19 7.24
N ILE A 96 -1.47 -13.61 6.36
CA ILE A 96 -1.25 -14.10 5.00
C ILE A 96 0.06 -14.86 4.84
N ILE A 97 1.04 -14.60 5.71
CA ILE A 97 2.34 -15.27 5.74
C ILE A 97 2.73 -15.48 7.20
N HIS A 98 3.16 -16.69 7.53
CA HIS A 98 3.76 -16.99 8.83
C HIS A 98 5.03 -17.82 8.65
N ILE A 99 6.16 -17.24 9.04
CA ILE A 99 7.46 -17.90 9.10
C ILE A 99 7.80 -18.06 10.58
N PRO A 100 7.78 -19.30 11.11
CA PRO A 100 7.99 -19.54 12.53
C PRO A 100 9.39 -19.13 12.97
N ALA A 101 9.55 -18.86 14.27
CA ALA A 101 10.81 -18.45 14.87
C ALA A 101 11.96 -19.42 14.53
N LYS A 102 12.98 -18.92 13.83
CA LYS A 102 14.17 -19.68 13.43
C LYS A 102 15.41 -18.80 13.49
N VAL A 103 16.56 -19.41 13.75
CA VAL A 103 17.86 -18.73 13.69
C VAL A 103 18.33 -18.63 12.24
N TYR A 104 18.83 -17.46 11.84
CA TYR A 104 19.35 -17.19 10.49
C TYR A 104 20.84 -16.81 10.53
N PRO A 105 21.76 -17.79 10.54
CA PRO A 105 23.20 -17.53 10.61
C PRO A 105 23.76 -16.73 9.42
N GLY A 106 23.08 -16.81 8.27
CA GLY A 106 23.42 -16.05 7.06
C GLY A 106 23.21 -14.54 7.20
N GLY A 107 22.44 -14.10 8.21
CA GLY A 107 22.19 -12.69 8.45
C GLY A 107 21.13 -12.07 7.55
N PHE A 108 20.26 -12.89 6.95
CA PHE A 108 19.13 -12.41 6.18
C PHE A 108 17.97 -13.42 6.22
N ILE A 109 16.77 -12.92 5.93
CA ILE A 109 15.56 -13.71 5.75
C ILE A 109 14.99 -13.33 4.39
N ASN A 110 14.66 -14.32 3.56
CA ASN A 110 13.98 -14.10 2.29
C ASN A 110 12.66 -14.88 2.23
N PHE A 111 11.64 -14.24 1.69
CA PHE A 111 10.37 -14.91 1.40
C PHE A 111 9.67 -14.26 0.21
N GLU A 112 8.75 -14.99 -0.39
CA GLU A 112 7.99 -14.56 -1.57
C GLU A 112 6.49 -14.66 -1.27
N HIS A 113 5.72 -13.71 -1.78
CA HIS A 113 4.27 -13.76 -1.75
C HIS A 113 3.67 -13.17 -3.01
N ASN A 114 2.59 -13.79 -3.48
CA ASN A 114 1.80 -13.27 -4.59
C ASN A 114 0.60 -12.49 -4.04
N PHE A 115 0.66 -11.17 -4.09
CA PHE A 115 -0.46 -10.33 -3.71
C PHE A 115 -1.50 -10.32 -4.83
N GLU A 116 -2.66 -10.96 -4.61
CA GLU A 116 -3.72 -11.05 -5.62
C GLU A 116 -4.64 -9.82 -5.66
N GLN A 117 -4.64 -9.03 -4.58
CA GLN A 117 -5.53 -7.88 -4.41
C GLN A 117 -4.76 -6.69 -3.85
N PRO A 118 -5.08 -5.46 -4.28
CA PRO A 118 -4.58 -4.25 -3.64
C PRO A 118 -5.02 -4.21 -2.17
N GLY A 119 -4.21 -3.60 -1.32
CA GLY A 119 -4.52 -3.53 0.10
C GLY A 119 -3.39 -3.03 0.96
N LYS A 120 -3.69 -2.86 2.24
CA LYS A 120 -2.72 -2.54 3.28
C LYS A 120 -2.43 -3.78 4.11
N PHE A 121 -1.17 -4.00 4.38
CA PHE A 121 -0.66 -5.11 5.16
C PHE A 121 0.37 -4.57 6.15
N ILE A 122 0.67 -5.38 7.16
CA ILE A 122 1.66 -5.07 8.17
C ILE A 122 2.57 -6.29 8.28
N GLY A 123 3.85 -6.09 7.99
CA GLY A 123 4.91 -7.02 8.36
C GLY A 123 5.23 -6.88 9.84
N VAL A 124 5.31 -8.01 10.55
CA VAL A 124 5.64 -8.10 11.97
C VAL A 124 6.86 -9.00 12.11
N VAL A 125 7.95 -8.44 12.61
CA VAL A 125 9.18 -9.18 12.90
C VAL A 125 9.30 -9.29 14.41
N THR A 126 9.45 -10.51 14.92
CA THR A 126 9.64 -10.79 16.34
C THR A 126 11.00 -11.46 16.55
N VAL A 127 11.84 -10.86 17.38
CA VAL A 127 13.15 -11.42 17.75
C VAL A 127 13.10 -11.92 19.19
N ASN A 128 13.39 -13.21 19.36
CA ASN A 128 13.33 -13.88 20.66
C ASN A 128 14.73 -13.97 21.29
N GLY A 129 15.17 -12.87 21.91
CA GLY A 129 16.44 -12.82 22.63
C GLY A 129 16.30 -13.03 24.14
N LYS A 130 17.12 -12.31 24.91
CA LYS A 130 16.90 -12.14 26.37
C LYS A 130 15.58 -11.43 26.65
N GLU A 131 15.26 -10.47 25.79
CA GLU A 131 13.98 -9.78 25.73
C GLU A 131 13.36 -10.02 24.35
N ILE A 132 12.02 -9.95 24.29
CA ILE A 132 11.29 -10.04 23.04
C ILE A 132 11.21 -8.64 22.45
N HIS A 133 11.75 -8.47 21.24
CA HIS A 133 11.63 -7.22 20.50
C HIS A 133 10.74 -7.43 19.26
N VAL A 134 9.81 -6.52 19.04
CA VAL A 134 8.87 -6.58 17.92
C VAL A 134 9.00 -5.32 17.07
N ALA A 135 9.19 -5.51 15.77
CA ALA A 135 9.11 -4.45 14.77
C ALA A 135 7.84 -4.64 13.95
N ARG A 136 7.22 -3.54 13.54
CA ARG A 136 6.12 -3.53 12.59
C ARG A 136 6.49 -2.66 11.42
N PHE A 137 6.10 -3.06 10.22
CA PHE A 137 6.31 -2.28 9.01
C PHE A 137 5.09 -2.31 8.11
N PRO A 138 4.60 -1.15 7.63
CA PRO A 138 3.49 -1.12 6.69
C PRO A 138 3.95 -1.59 5.31
N ILE A 139 3.06 -2.33 4.63
CA ILE A 139 3.18 -2.72 3.23
C ILE A 139 1.87 -2.30 2.54
N SER A 140 1.95 -1.42 1.56
CA SER A 140 0.86 -0.94 0.74
C SER A 140 1.00 -1.54 -0.66
N VAL A 141 -0.02 -2.24 -1.13
CA VAL A 141 -0.08 -2.77 -2.50
C VAL A 141 -1.10 -1.97 -3.27
N GLU A 142 -0.64 -1.27 -4.30
CA GLU A 142 -1.49 -0.44 -5.15
C GLU A 142 -2.16 -1.24 -6.27
N GLU A 143 -3.28 -0.71 -6.75
CA GLU A 143 -3.96 -1.23 -7.93
C GLU A 143 -3.25 -0.70 -9.17
N GLY A 144 -2.29 -1.48 -9.67
CA GLY A 144 -1.41 -1.08 -10.78
C GLY A 144 -2.17 -0.55 -12.01
N GLY A 145 -1.95 0.72 -12.33
CA GLY A 145 -1.85 1.30 -13.68
C GLY A 145 -3.05 1.30 -14.64
N VAL A 146 -4.06 0.44 -14.49
CA VAL A 146 -5.18 0.35 -15.46
C VAL A 146 -6.02 1.63 -15.48
N VAL A 147 -6.17 2.28 -14.33
CA VAL A 147 -6.86 3.57 -14.22
C VAL A 147 -6.03 4.68 -14.89
N SER A 148 -4.70 4.62 -14.81
CA SER A 148 -3.80 5.62 -15.41
C SER A 148 -3.85 5.60 -16.93
N HIS A 149 -3.76 4.41 -17.56
CA HIS A 149 -3.83 4.30 -19.01
C HIS A 149 -5.20 4.68 -19.58
N LEU A 150 -6.30 4.28 -18.91
CA LEU A 150 -7.65 4.65 -19.33
C LEU A 150 -7.90 6.15 -19.16
N MET A 151 -7.42 6.75 -18.06
CA MET A 151 -7.51 8.20 -17.83
C MET A 151 -6.71 8.99 -18.87
N HIS A 152 -5.47 8.57 -19.18
CA HIS A 152 -4.65 9.21 -20.20
C HIS A 152 -5.29 9.10 -21.59
N TYR A 153 -5.84 7.93 -21.93
CA TYR A 153 -6.57 7.70 -23.19
C TYR A 153 -7.81 8.60 -23.31
N MET A 154 -8.61 8.70 -22.24
CA MET A 154 -9.79 9.56 -22.19
C MET A 154 -9.45 11.05 -22.30
N MET A 155 -8.36 11.50 -21.67
CA MET A 155 -7.90 12.89 -21.75
C MET A 155 -7.44 13.31 -23.15
N VAL A 156 -6.97 12.37 -23.99
CA VAL A 156 -6.54 12.67 -25.36
C VAL A 156 -7.70 12.56 -26.34
N ILE A 157 -8.51 11.51 -26.22
CA ILE A 157 -9.51 11.17 -27.24
C ILE A 157 -10.81 11.95 -27.07
N VAL A 158 -11.24 12.22 -25.84
CA VAL A 158 -12.48 12.99 -25.62
C VAL A 158 -12.36 14.41 -26.18
N PRO A 159 -11.27 15.18 -25.95
CA PRO A 159 -11.12 16.50 -26.56
C PRO A 159 -11.06 16.45 -28.09
N LEU A 160 -10.34 15.48 -28.66
CA LEU A 160 -10.25 15.33 -30.12
C LEU A 160 -11.61 14.98 -30.74
N ALA A 161 -12.40 14.12 -30.10
CA ALA A 161 -13.75 13.78 -30.54
C ALA A 161 -14.71 14.98 -30.43
N VAL A 162 -14.60 15.79 -29.37
CA VAL A 162 -15.40 17.01 -29.20
C VAL A 162 -15.03 18.06 -30.24
N ILE A 163 -13.74 18.27 -30.50
CA ILE A 163 -13.27 19.23 -31.51
C ILE A 163 -13.67 18.77 -32.92
N GLY A 164 -13.43 17.50 -33.26
CA GLY A 164 -13.78 16.92 -34.56
C GLY A 164 -15.29 16.87 -34.79
N GLY A 165 -16.06 16.44 -33.81
CA GLY A 165 -17.52 16.41 -33.85
C GLY A 165 -18.13 17.80 -33.93
N GLY A 166 -17.61 18.76 -33.14
CA GLY A 166 -18.03 20.16 -33.18
C GLY A 166 -17.76 20.81 -34.54
N ALA A 167 -16.58 20.57 -35.13
CA ALA A 167 -16.25 21.04 -36.47
C ALA A 167 -17.19 20.43 -37.53
N ALA A 168 -17.42 19.11 -37.50
CA ALA A 168 -18.32 18.43 -38.43
C ALA A 168 -19.75 18.97 -38.35
N ILE A 169 -20.29 19.12 -37.13
CA ILE A 169 -21.62 19.71 -36.90
C ILE A 169 -21.67 21.16 -37.42
N PHE A 170 -20.65 21.97 -37.13
CA PHE A 170 -20.56 23.35 -37.62
C PHE A 170 -20.56 23.42 -39.16
N PHE A 171 -19.77 22.59 -39.84
CA PHE A 171 -19.74 22.53 -41.30
C PHE A 171 -21.08 22.05 -41.89
N LEU A 172 -21.73 21.05 -41.29
CA LEU A 172 -23.04 20.56 -41.72
C LEU A 172 -24.14 21.62 -41.55
N LEU A 173 -24.14 22.34 -40.42
CA LEU A 173 -25.08 23.43 -40.17
C LEU A 173 -24.83 24.64 -41.09
N ARG A 174 -23.57 24.94 -41.42
CA ARG A 174 -23.21 25.99 -42.39
C ARG A 174 -23.60 25.63 -43.82
N GLY A 175 -23.46 24.37 -44.21
CA GLY A 175 -23.89 23.87 -45.53
C GLY A 175 -25.41 23.98 -45.75
N ARG A 176 -26.20 23.82 -44.69
CA ARG A 176 -27.67 23.97 -44.73
C ARG A 176 -28.15 25.43 -44.78
N ARG A 177 -27.29 26.41 -44.46
CA ARG A 177 -27.60 27.85 -44.47
C ARG A 177 -27.33 28.55 -45.81
N LYS A 178 -27.35 27.84 -46.95
CA LYS A 178 -27.48 28.48 -48.26
C LYS A 178 -28.96 28.47 -48.67
N PRO A 179 -29.74 29.56 -48.50
CA PRO A 179 -31.05 29.66 -49.12
C PRO A 179 -30.87 29.94 -50.61
N SER A 180 -31.73 29.27 -51.37
CA SER A 180 -32.01 29.45 -52.79
C SER A 180 -31.73 30.87 -53.29
N ALA A 181 -30.98 30.99 -54.38
CA ALA A 181 -31.02 32.18 -55.21
C ALA A 181 -32.50 32.47 -55.50
N SER A 182 -32.98 33.63 -55.03
CA SER A 182 -34.28 34.16 -55.41
C SER A 182 -34.23 34.43 -56.91
N ALA A 183 -34.81 33.52 -57.69
CA ALA A 183 -35.28 33.82 -59.02
C ALA A 183 -36.58 34.62 -58.86
N VAL A 184 -36.54 35.93 -59.11
CA VAL A 184 -37.73 36.71 -59.49
C VAL A 184 -37.32 37.76 -60.51
N SER A 185 -37.86 37.52 -61.72
CA SER A 185 -38.23 38.36 -62.86
C SER A 185 -37.60 39.72 -63.09
#